data_AF-A0A7C5KUY6-F1
#
_entry.id   AF-A0A7C5KUY6-F1
#
_cell.length_a   1.000
_cell.length_b   1.000
_cell.length_c   1.000
_cell.angle_alpha   90.00
_cell.angle_beta   90.00
_cell.angle_gamma   90.00
#
_symmetry.space_group_name_H-M   'P 1'
#
loop_
_entity.id
_entity.type
_entity.pdbx_description
1 polymer ?
#
loop_
_entity_poly.entity_id
_entity_poly.type
_entity_poly.pdbx_seq_one_letter_code
_entity_poly.pdbx_strand_id
1 'polypeptide(L)'
;MAGLTPPAFAAGNVDALRNKVDALERELDTLKQELEEQKKNKASKRELARLEQKTSQASEWLQPNTLIHMAGYADVDFVASEDENSSFTLGSFSPIFHFQYRDLVMLESELEFELADNGETEVGLEYLTVDLFLNDYMTLVAGKFLSPLGQFRQNLHPSWINKIASAPPGFGHDGAAPTSETGLQLRGGFPLSGVKLNYALYVGNGPELNAETGDQIEFELEGVRAEGFGADNDSKPVYGGRIGILPIPALEIGFSGATGKATVTELEDDSGNPPLVLDETARDYDVYGADFNFFYRAFHLRGEYVKTKVGDANTGVTASDGAEWNSWYTQASWRFLPTKWEAVLRYADFESANTISDQKQWAIGLNYLFANNFMAKFTYEFNDGEKDSVADSDRFLSQLAYGF
;
A
#
# COMPACT_ATOMS: atom_id res chain seq x y z
N MET A 1 -23.97 29.11 25.03
CA MET A 1 -22.60 29.59 25.29
C MET A 1 -21.73 28.35 25.42
N ALA A 2 -20.69 28.07 24.65
CA ALA A 2 -19.88 28.86 23.74
C ALA A 2 -19.57 27.99 22.50
N GLY A 3 -19.55 28.62 21.32
CA GLY A 3 -19.18 27.97 20.06
C GLY A 3 -17.67 27.76 19.98
N LEU A 4 -17.26 26.54 19.64
CA LEU A 4 -15.88 26.21 19.29
C LEU A 4 -15.59 26.74 17.88
N THR A 5 -14.81 27.82 17.83
CA THR A 5 -14.16 28.32 16.62
C THR A 5 -13.13 27.31 16.10
N PRO A 6 -13.08 27.01 14.79
CA PRO A 6 -11.98 26.24 14.21
C PRO A 6 -10.67 27.05 14.27
N PRO A 7 -9.50 26.38 14.25
CA PRO A 7 -8.20 27.04 14.39
C PRO A 7 -7.94 28.01 13.23
N ALA A 8 -7.45 29.20 13.59
CA ALA A 8 -7.34 30.41 12.76
C ALA A 8 -6.27 30.35 11.63
N PHE A 9 -5.72 29.18 11.29
CA PHE A 9 -4.72 29.06 10.23
C PHE A 9 -5.27 28.55 8.88
N ALA A 10 -6.51 28.06 8.82
CA ALA A 10 -7.15 27.65 7.56
C ALA A 10 -8.14 28.70 7.01
N ALA A 11 -8.80 29.46 7.90
CA ALA A 11 -9.79 30.46 7.49
C ALA A 11 -9.17 31.63 6.70
N GLY A 12 -7.98 32.10 7.11
CA GLY A 12 -7.28 33.19 6.42
C GLY A 12 -6.90 32.86 4.98
N ASN A 13 -6.57 31.59 4.70
CA ASN A 13 -6.25 31.15 3.33
C ASN A 13 -7.50 30.94 2.48
N VAL A 14 -8.61 30.43 3.03
CA VAL A 14 -9.87 30.25 2.27
C VAL A 14 -10.55 31.57 1.97
N ASP A 15 -10.55 32.52 2.92
CA ASP A 15 -11.08 33.86 2.69
C ASP A 15 -10.16 34.66 1.75
N ALA A 16 -8.84 34.49 1.83
CA ALA A 16 -7.91 35.05 0.85
C ALA A 16 -8.12 34.43 -0.54
N LEU A 17 -8.37 33.11 -0.63
CA LEU A 17 -8.65 32.44 -1.90
C LEU A 17 -9.99 32.89 -2.49
N ARG A 18 -11.05 32.98 -1.67
CA ARG A 18 -12.36 33.50 -2.09
C ARG A 18 -12.25 34.94 -2.56
N ASN A 19 -11.57 35.80 -1.83
CA ASN A 19 -11.34 37.18 -2.26
C ASN A 19 -10.53 37.24 -3.57
N LYS A 20 -9.60 36.31 -3.78
CA LYS A 20 -8.82 36.21 -5.02
C LYS A 20 -9.66 35.67 -6.19
N VAL A 21 -10.55 34.72 -5.94
CA VAL A 21 -11.51 34.19 -6.93
C VAL A 21 -12.52 35.27 -7.28
N ASP A 22 -13.12 35.96 -6.31
CA ASP A 22 -14.06 37.07 -6.54
C ASP A 22 -13.38 38.23 -7.30
N ALA A 23 -12.11 38.51 -6.99
CA ALA A 23 -11.33 39.51 -7.73
C ALA A 23 -11.06 39.08 -9.17
N LEU A 24 -10.70 37.81 -9.39
CA LEU A 24 -10.51 37.24 -10.72
C LEU A 24 -11.80 37.18 -11.52
N GLU A 25 -12.93 36.83 -10.90
CA GLU A 25 -14.25 36.82 -11.55
C GLU A 25 -14.66 38.23 -12.00
N ARG A 26 -14.45 39.24 -11.15
CA ARG A 26 -14.66 40.64 -11.52
C ARG A 26 -13.74 41.07 -12.64
N GLU A 27 -12.46 40.71 -12.59
CA GLU A 27 -11.47 41.02 -13.64
C GLU A 27 -11.89 40.39 -14.97
N LEU A 28 -12.39 39.16 -14.94
CA LEU A 28 -12.89 38.41 -16.10
C LEU A 28 -14.17 39.02 -16.68
N ASP A 29 -15.06 39.55 -15.84
CA ASP A 29 -16.25 40.29 -16.29
C ASP A 29 -15.91 41.65 -16.91
N THR A 30 -14.93 42.38 -16.36
CA THR A 30 -14.40 43.60 -17.01
C THR A 30 -13.76 43.28 -18.35
N LEU A 31 -12.93 42.24 -18.44
CA LEU A 31 -12.32 41.78 -19.69
C LEU A 31 -13.35 41.38 -20.74
N LYS A 32 -14.45 40.73 -20.33
CA LYS A 32 -15.58 40.40 -21.22
C LYS A 32 -16.31 41.65 -21.71
N GLN A 33 -16.52 42.64 -20.83
CA GLN A 33 -17.15 43.90 -21.21
C GLN A 33 -16.27 44.73 -22.15
N GLU A 34 -14.97 44.84 -21.86
CA GLU A 34 -13.99 45.49 -22.75
C GLU A 34 -13.90 44.77 -24.10
N LEU A 35 -13.99 43.44 -24.12
CA LEU A 35 -14.05 42.65 -25.34
C LEU A 35 -15.32 42.92 -26.16
N GLU A 36 -16.48 43.00 -25.52
CA GLU A 36 -17.75 43.35 -26.18
C GLU A 36 -17.74 44.79 -26.72
N GLU A 37 -17.07 45.71 -26.03
CA GLU A 37 -16.89 47.10 -26.48
C GLU A 37 -15.88 47.21 -27.64
N GLN A 38 -14.80 46.42 -27.62
CA GLN A 38 -13.88 46.26 -28.75
C GLN A 38 -14.52 45.56 -29.96
N LYS A 39 -15.43 44.59 -29.75
CA LYS A 39 -16.25 43.99 -30.82
C LYS A 39 -17.14 45.03 -31.51
N LYS A 40 -17.67 46.01 -30.77
CA LYS A 40 -18.47 47.12 -31.33
C LYS A 40 -17.61 48.14 -32.10
N ASN A 41 -16.39 48.41 -31.65
CA ASN A 41 -15.44 49.29 -32.35
C ASN A 41 -14.55 48.51 -33.33
N LYS A 42 -15.13 48.06 -34.46
CA LYS A 42 -14.44 47.45 -35.62
C LYS A 42 -13.08 46.77 -35.30
N ALA A 43 -13.08 45.83 -34.36
CA ALA A 43 -12.03 44.81 -34.33
C ALA A 43 -12.12 44.04 -35.65
N SER A 44 -11.02 43.98 -36.40
CA SER A 44 -11.02 43.16 -37.61
C SER A 44 -11.36 41.72 -37.20
N LYS A 45 -12.08 40.95 -38.02
CA LYS A 45 -12.35 39.52 -37.75
C LYS A 45 -11.07 38.73 -37.35
N ARG A 46 -9.89 39.22 -37.76
CA ARG A 46 -8.57 38.68 -37.38
C ARG A 46 -8.17 38.93 -35.93
N GLU A 47 -8.54 40.05 -35.32
CA GLU A 47 -8.24 40.35 -33.92
C GLU A 47 -9.16 39.57 -32.98
N LEU A 48 -10.43 39.43 -33.34
CA LEU A 48 -11.37 38.55 -32.63
C LEU A 48 -10.95 37.09 -32.70
N ALA A 49 -10.58 36.60 -33.89
CA ALA A 49 -10.04 35.25 -34.05
C ALA A 49 -8.73 35.04 -33.26
N ARG A 50 -7.85 36.06 -33.20
CA ARG A 50 -6.63 36.00 -32.38
C ARG A 50 -6.92 36.00 -30.90
N LEU A 51 -7.93 36.75 -30.44
CA LEU A 51 -8.29 36.76 -29.03
C LEU A 51 -8.99 35.47 -28.64
N GLU A 52 -9.92 34.95 -29.46
CA GLU A 52 -10.50 33.62 -29.29
C GLU A 52 -9.42 32.53 -29.26
N GLN A 53 -8.42 32.61 -30.14
CA GLN A 53 -7.26 31.71 -30.12
C GLN A 53 -6.40 31.86 -28.85
N LYS A 54 -6.18 33.09 -28.37
CA LYS A 54 -5.43 33.32 -27.13
C LYS A 54 -6.23 32.89 -25.90
N THR A 55 -7.54 33.07 -25.89
CA THR A 55 -8.43 32.63 -24.81
C THR A 55 -8.60 31.12 -24.85
N SER A 56 -8.68 30.48 -26.01
CA SER A 56 -8.71 29.01 -26.12
C SER A 56 -7.39 28.40 -25.66
N GLN A 57 -6.25 28.98 -26.08
CA GLN A 57 -4.95 28.61 -25.54
C GLN A 57 -4.91 28.82 -24.03
N ALA A 58 -5.21 30.02 -23.51
CA ALA A 58 -5.22 30.27 -22.07
C ALA A 58 -6.16 29.32 -21.29
N SER A 59 -7.34 28.97 -21.83
CA SER A 59 -8.24 27.98 -21.25
C SER A 59 -7.65 26.57 -21.25
N GLU A 60 -6.91 26.16 -22.28
CA GLU A 60 -6.16 24.89 -22.28
C GLU A 60 -5.09 24.83 -21.18
N TRP A 61 -4.48 25.97 -20.84
CA TRP A 61 -3.52 26.07 -19.73
C TRP A 61 -4.19 26.18 -18.35
N LEU A 62 -5.40 26.75 -18.27
CA LEU A 62 -6.18 26.90 -17.04
C LEU A 62 -6.97 25.63 -16.68
N GLN A 63 -7.26 24.79 -17.67
CA GLN A 63 -7.90 23.48 -17.51
C GLN A 63 -7.08 22.44 -18.27
N PRO A 64 -5.85 22.13 -17.80
CA PRO A 64 -5.04 21.11 -18.45
C PRO A 64 -5.82 19.80 -18.41
N ASN A 65 -5.96 19.15 -19.57
CA ASN A 65 -6.58 17.83 -19.63
C ASN A 65 -5.76 16.78 -18.88
N THR A 66 -4.51 17.11 -18.54
CA THR A 66 -3.58 16.24 -17.83
C THR A 66 -3.17 16.86 -16.50
N LEU A 67 -3.31 16.10 -15.43
CA LEU A 67 -2.78 16.42 -14.11
C LEU A 67 -1.60 15.48 -13.82
N ILE A 68 -0.51 16.04 -13.33
CA ILE A 68 0.66 15.29 -12.88
C ILE A 68 0.84 15.58 -11.39
N HIS A 69 0.94 14.53 -10.59
CA HIS A 69 1.15 14.62 -9.16
C HIS A 69 2.26 13.65 -8.76
N MET A 70 3.20 14.14 -7.97
CA MET A 70 4.26 13.34 -7.36
C MET A 70 4.02 13.34 -5.86
N ALA A 71 4.02 12.14 -5.29
CA ALA A 71 4.01 11.91 -3.85
C ALA A 71 5.06 10.85 -3.54
N GLY A 72 5.09 10.38 -2.30
CA GLY A 72 5.88 9.21 -1.93
C GLY A 72 6.22 9.21 -0.46
N TYR A 73 7.16 8.36 -0.11
CA TYR A 73 7.73 8.34 1.23
C TYR A 73 9.20 7.98 1.24
N ALA A 74 9.84 8.29 2.35
CA ALA A 74 11.19 7.85 2.62
C ALA A 74 11.39 7.66 4.12
N ASP A 75 12.30 6.76 4.47
CA ASP A 75 12.71 6.57 5.84
C ASP A 75 14.15 6.10 5.99
N VAL A 76 14.67 6.35 7.19
CA VAL A 76 15.99 5.91 7.63
C VAL A 76 15.84 5.32 9.01
N ASP A 77 16.56 4.23 9.24
CA ASP A 77 16.43 3.40 10.41
C ASP A 77 17.75 3.25 11.16
N PHE A 78 17.61 3.00 12.45
CA PHE A 78 18.64 2.37 13.27
C PHE A 78 18.02 1.15 13.91
N VAL A 79 18.69 0.01 13.73
CA VAL A 79 18.25 -1.30 14.22
C VAL A 79 19.30 -1.84 15.17
N ALA A 80 18.86 -2.31 16.33
CA ALA A 80 19.68 -3.05 17.29
C ALA A 80 18.94 -4.31 17.71
N SER A 81 19.41 -5.47 17.26
CA SER A 81 18.92 -6.80 17.65
C SER A 81 19.79 -7.37 18.78
N GLU A 82 19.27 -8.28 19.61
CA GLU A 82 20.04 -8.87 20.71
C GLU A 82 21.25 -9.71 20.22
N ASP A 83 21.12 -10.38 19.07
CA ASP A 83 22.11 -11.34 18.56
C ASP A 83 22.89 -10.84 17.35
N GLU A 84 22.70 -9.58 16.96
CA GLU A 84 23.31 -8.99 15.77
C GLU A 84 24.01 -7.65 16.07
N ASN A 85 24.87 -7.22 15.15
CA ASN A 85 25.46 -5.89 15.24
C ASN A 85 24.43 -4.81 14.94
N SER A 86 24.37 -3.77 15.77
CA SER A 86 23.51 -2.62 15.49
C SER A 86 24.02 -1.84 14.28
N SER A 87 23.11 -1.37 13.43
CA SER A 87 23.43 -0.67 12.19
C SER A 87 22.47 0.49 11.93
N PHE A 88 22.93 1.44 11.12
CA PHE A 88 22.05 2.40 10.46
C PHE A 88 21.75 1.86 9.07
N THR A 89 20.47 1.83 8.71
CA THR A 89 20.01 1.34 7.41
C THR A 89 19.19 2.42 6.73
N LEU A 90 19.25 2.45 5.40
CA LEU A 90 18.21 3.11 4.62
C LEU A 90 17.03 2.12 4.65
N GLY A 91 15.85 2.58 5.06
CA GLY A 91 14.64 1.75 4.93
C GLY A 91 14.25 1.74 3.46
N SER A 92 13.42 2.69 3.04
CA SER A 92 13.18 2.89 1.62
C SER A 92 13.09 4.35 1.18
N PHE A 93 13.25 4.59 -0.12
CA PHE A 93 12.80 5.79 -0.80
C PHE A 93 11.82 5.37 -1.89
N SER A 94 10.54 5.68 -1.71
CA SER A 94 9.46 5.22 -2.58
C SER A 94 8.73 6.38 -3.24
N PRO A 95 9.23 6.91 -4.38
CA PRO A 95 8.52 7.95 -5.13
C PRO A 95 7.31 7.38 -5.87
N ILE A 96 6.19 8.09 -5.76
CA ILE A 96 4.91 7.75 -6.38
C ILE A 96 4.56 8.79 -7.43
N PHE A 97 4.27 8.33 -8.65
CA PHE A 97 3.89 9.17 -9.77
C PHE A 97 2.44 8.92 -10.18
N HIS A 98 1.68 9.99 -10.35
CA HIS A 98 0.32 9.95 -10.87
C HIS A 98 0.23 10.81 -12.13
N PHE A 99 -0.31 10.23 -13.20
CA PHE A 99 -0.58 10.90 -14.46
C PHE A 99 -2.05 10.71 -14.81
N GLN A 100 -2.88 11.70 -14.52
CA GLN A 100 -4.31 11.64 -14.74
C GLN A 100 -4.69 12.43 -16.00
N TYR A 101 -5.49 11.81 -16.87
CA TYR A 101 -6.12 12.48 -18.00
C TYR A 101 -7.63 12.65 -17.75
N ARG A 102 -8.03 13.89 -17.47
CA ARG A 102 -9.40 14.28 -17.09
C ARG A 102 -9.93 13.37 -15.98
N ASP A 103 -11.24 13.18 -15.91
CA ASP A 103 -11.88 12.22 -15.01
C ASP A 103 -12.04 10.85 -15.69
N LEU A 104 -11.14 10.49 -16.62
CA LEU A 104 -11.25 9.28 -17.44
C LEU A 104 -10.24 8.21 -17.05
N VAL A 105 -8.95 8.55 -17.02
CA VAL A 105 -7.89 7.56 -16.80
C VAL A 105 -6.77 8.13 -15.94
N MET A 106 -6.19 7.30 -15.06
CA MET A 106 -5.00 7.63 -14.29
C MET A 106 -3.96 6.52 -14.47
N LEU A 107 -2.70 6.90 -14.67
CA LEU A 107 -1.57 6.00 -14.48
C LEU A 107 -0.98 6.28 -13.10
N GLU A 108 -0.75 5.22 -12.32
CA GLU A 108 -0.08 5.29 -11.02
C GLU A 108 1.13 4.37 -11.02
N SER A 109 2.24 4.81 -10.41
CA SER A 109 3.41 3.96 -10.24
C SER A 109 4.14 4.32 -8.96
N GLU A 110 4.53 3.29 -8.22
CA GLU A 110 5.46 3.39 -7.10
C GLU A 110 6.71 2.57 -7.41
N LEU A 111 7.85 3.23 -7.33
CA LEU A 111 9.16 2.60 -7.34
C LEU A 111 9.65 2.54 -5.91
N GLU A 112 10.39 1.51 -5.56
CA GLU A 112 11.07 1.42 -4.27
C GLU A 112 12.58 1.36 -4.49
N PHE A 113 13.30 2.19 -3.75
CA PHE A 113 14.76 2.20 -3.74
C PHE A 113 15.24 1.82 -2.35
N GLU A 114 16.02 0.74 -2.29
CA GLU A 114 16.61 0.23 -1.05
C GLU A 114 18.14 0.18 -1.18
N LEU A 115 18.82 0.12 -0.03
CA LEU A 115 20.27 -0.02 0.03
C LEU A 115 20.60 -1.41 0.58
N ALA A 116 21.13 -2.27 -0.28
CA ALA A 116 21.60 -3.60 0.12
C ALA A 116 22.82 -3.51 1.05
N ASP A 117 23.08 -4.58 1.80
CA ASP A 117 24.20 -4.65 2.76
C ASP A 117 25.58 -4.44 2.13
N ASN A 118 25.72 -4.79 0.85
CA ASN A 118 26.94 -4.59 0.06
C ASN A 118 27.11 -3.14 -0.43
N GLY A 119 26.13 -2.26 -0.17
CA GLY A 119 26.07 -0.87 -0.59
C GLY A 119 25.53 -0.64 -2.00
N GLU A 120 25.03 -1.67 -2.67
CA GLU A 120 24.32 -1.56 -3.95
C GLU A 120 22.90 -1.01 -3.75
N THR A 121 22.39 -0.36 -4.78
CA THR A 121 21.00 0.13 -4.79
C THR A 121 20.13 -0.89 -5.48
N GLU A 122 19.12 -1.39 -4.76
CA GLU A 122 18.08 -2.24 -5.30
C GLU A 122 16.89 -1.37 -5.70
N VAL A 123 16.26 -1.72 -6.83
CA VAL A 123 15.13 -0.97 -7.37
C VAL A 123 13.97 -1.92 -7.66
N GLY A 124 12.93 -1.80 -6.85
CA GLY A 124 11.67 -2.51 -6.99
C GLY A 124 10.60 -1.71 -7.74
N LEU A 125 9.72 -2.41 -8.45
CA LEU A 125 8.47 -1.84 -8.94
C LEU A 125 7.33 -2.37 -8.06
N GLU A 126 6.90 -1.58 -7.08
CA GLU A 126 5.85 -1.97 -6.13
C GLU A 126 4.48 -2.04 -6.79
N TYR A 127 4.14 -1.03 -7.58
CA TYR A 127 2.97 -1.08 -8.44
C TYR A 127 3.12 -0.22 -9.69
N LEU A 128 2.39 -0.61 -10.73
CA LEU A 128 2.18 0.16 -11.96
C LEU A 128 0.80 -0.17 -12.50
N THR A 129 -0.12 0.79 -12.40
CA THR A 129 -1.51 0.60 -12.83
C THR A 129 -1.95 1.63 -13.85
N VAL A 130 -2.92 1.22 -14.66
CA VAL A 130 -3.76 2.10 -15.47
C VAL A 130 -5.20 1.93 -15.01
N ASP A 131 -5.76 3.01 -14.50
CA ASP A 131 -7.04 3.08 -13.83
C ASP A 131 -8.05 3.79 -14.72
N LEU A 132 -9.01 3.06 -15.27
CA LEU A 132 -10.11 3.60 -16.06
C LEU A 132 -11.33 3.85 -15.15
N PHE A 133 -11.65 5.13 -14.94
CA PHE A 133 -12.84 5.54 -14.19
C PHE A 133 -14.09 5.30 -15.02
N LEU A 134 -14.89 4.30 -14.64
CA LEU A 134 -16.11 3.93 -15.37
C LEU A 134 -17.29 4.81 -14.94
N ASN A 135 -17.41 5.02 -13.63
CA ASN A 135 -18.40 5.88 -12.98
C ASN A 135 -18.01 6.09 -11.50
N ASP A 136 -18.81 6.85 -10.76
CA ASP A 136 -18.59 7.17 -9.34
C ASP A 136 -18.47 5.96 -8.40
N TYR A 137 -18.86 4.76 -8.85
CA TYR A 137 -18.88 3.55 -8.04
C TYR A 137 -17.89 2.49 -8.51
N MET A 138 -17.20 2.69 -9.65
CA MET A 138 -16.42 1.63 -10.31
C MET A 138 -15.20 2.18 -11.04
N THR A 139 -14.03 1.61 -10.72
CA THR A 139 -12.77 1.79 -11.44
C THR A 139 -12.27 0.43 -11.91
N LEU A 140 -11.92 0.34 -13.19
CA LEU A 140 -11.21 -0.80 -13.75
C LEU A 140 -9.71 -0.49 -13.71
N VAL A 141 -8.97 -1.28 -12.96
CA VAL A 141 -7.53 -1.19 -12.75
C VAL A 141 -6.85 -2.30 -13.55
N ALA A 142 -5.80 -1.98 -14.28
CA ALA A 142 -5.01 -2.96 -15.02
C ALA A 142 -3.50 -2.73 -14.78
N GLY A 143 -2.75 -3.80 -14.52
CA GLY A 143 -1.31 -3.75 -14.27
C GLY A 143 -0.91 -4.51 -13.00
N LYS A 144 0.25 -4.15 -12.43
CA LYS A 144 0.69 -4.64 -11.12
C LYS A 144 0.07 -3.75 -10.04
N PHE A 145 -0.76 -4.30 -9.16
CA PHE A 145 -1.45 -3.58 -8.10
C PHE A 145 -1.20 -4.23 -6.73
N LEU A 146 -1.20 -3.42 -5.67
CA LEU A 146 -1.12 -3.93 -4.30
C LEU A 146 -2.32 -4.84 -4.00
N SER A 147 -2.04 -5.93 -3.28
CA SER A 147 -3.04 -6.92 -2.94
C SER A 147 -4.20 -6.27 -2.17
N PRO A 148 -5.46 -6.44 -2.63
CA PRO A 148 -6.61 -5.95 -1.90
C PRO A 148 -6.97 -6.87 -0.72
N LEU A 149 -6.23 -7.98 -0.51
CA LEU A 149 -6.53 -8.97 0.52
C LEU A 149 -6.07 -8.46 1.89
N GLY A 150 -6.99 -7.80 2.60
CA GLY A 150 -6.73 -7.20 3.90
C GLY A 150 -6.45 -5.70 3.82
N GLN A 151 -5.98 -5.08 4.90
CA GLN A 151 -5.77 -3.62 5.00
C GLN A 151 -4.30 -3.25 4.99
N PHE A 152 -3.42 -4.08 5.57
CA PHE A 152 -2.05 -3.73 5.82
C PHE A 152 -1.31 -3.36 4.54
N ARG A 153 -1.37 -4.25 3.53
CA ARG A 153 -0.70 -4.03 2.25
C ARG A 153 -1.21 -2.79 1.53
N GLN A 154 -2.50 -2.69 1.28
CA GLN A 154 -3.00 -1.58 0.45
C GLN A 154 -3.06 -0.22 1.18
N ASN A 155 -3.04 -0.17 2.52
CA ASN A 155 -3.23 1.09 3.27
C ASN A 155 -2.08 1.47 4.20
N LEU A 156 -1.29 0.50 4.69
CA LEU A 156 -0.37 0.70 5.81
C LEU A 156 1.08 0.39 5.49
N HIS A 157 1.40 -0.14 4.31
CA HIS A 157 2.78 -0.41 3.91
C HIS A 157 3.69 0.85 3.94
N PRO A 158 3.22 2.08 3.64
CA PRO A 158 4.12 3.23 3.67
C PRO A 158 4.59 3.50 5.09
N SER A 159 5.91 3.65 5.27
CA SER A 159 6.53 3.76 6.58
C SER A 159 5.92 4.89 7.41
N TRP A 160 5.67 6.06 6.84
CA TRP A 160 5.07 7.19 7.59
C TRP A 160 3.60 6.97 8.02
N ILE A 161 2.90 6.00 7.44
CA ILE A 161 1.52 5.63 7.80
C ILE A 161 1.52 4.52 8.85
N ASN A 162 2.39 3.51 8.70
CA ASN A 162 2.59 2.47 9.70
C ASN A 162 2.99 3.10 11.04
N LYS A 163 2.37 2.64 12.13
CA LYS A 163 2.58 3.24 13.46
C LYS A 163 3.75 2.63 14.21
N ILE A 164 4.11 1.41 13.86
CA ILE A 164 5.34 0.74 14.29
C ILE A 164 6.38 0.92 13.17
N ALA A 165 7.67 0.79 13.49
CA ALA A 165 8.76 0.92 12.50
C ALA A 165 8.78 -0.25 11.50
N SER A 166 8.38 -1.45 11.95
CA SER A 166 8.33 -2.69 11.15
C SER A 166 6.90 -3.07 10.72
N ALA A 167 6.81 -3.91 9.70
CA ALA A 167 5.59 -4.68 9.43
C ALA A 167 5.31 -5.70 10.54
N PRO A 168 4.05 -6.11 10.77
CA PRO A 168 3.76 -7.26 11.62
C PRO A 168 4.38 -8.55 11.02
N PRO A 169 4.83 -9.51 11.85
CA PRO A 169 5.27 -10.82 11.39
C PRO A 169 4.26 -11.48 10.43
N GLY A 170 4.73 -12.10 9.35
CA GLY A 170 3.87 -12.70 8.31
C GLY A 170 3.21 -11.70 7.35
N PHE A 171 3.43 -10.40 7.53
CA PHE A 171 3.07 -9.33 6.58
C PHE A 171 4.30 -8.73 5.89
N GLY A 172 5.41 -9.47 5.83
CA GLY A 172 6.62 -9.16 5.04
C GLY A 172 6.67 -10.02 3.75
N HIS A 173 7.82 -10.10 3.09
CA HIS A 173 8.01 -11.05 1.98
C HIS A 173 7.83 -12.49 2.48
N ASP A 174 7.36 -13.38 1.59
CA ASP A 174 7.12 -14.81 1.85
C ASP A 174 6.20 -15.16 3.04
N GLY A 175 5.48 -14.16 3.57
CA GLY A 175 4.56 -14.32 4.68
C GLY A 175 3.17 -14.81 4.25
N ALA A 176 2.29 -14.92 5.24
CA ALA A 176 0.89 -15.29 5.02
C ALA A 176 0.12 -14.26 4.17
N ALA A 177 0.51 -12.97 4.18
CA ALA A 177 -0.21 -11.89 3.52
C ALA A 177 0.31 -11.58 2.11
N PRO A 178 -0.46 -11.87 1.03
CA PRO A 178 -0.04 -11.58 -0.35
C PRO A 178 0.25 -10.08 -0.56
N THR A 179 1.36 -9.73 -1.22
CA THR A 179 1.81 -8.32 -1.35
C THR A 179 1.14 -7.60 -2.52
N SER A 180 1.12 -8.21 -3.70
CA SER A 180 0.61 -7.62 -4.94
C SER A 180 0.13 -8.68 -5.93
N GLU A 181 -0.43 -8.22 -7.05
CA GLU A 181 -0.90 -9.07 -8.14
C GLU A 181 -0.76 -8.34 -9.47
N THR A 182 -0.50 -9.07 -10.54
CA THR A 182 -0.49 -8.53 -11.91
C THR A 182 -1.68 -9.04 -12.68
N GLY A 183 -2.57 -8.14 -13.09
CA GLY A 183 -3.79 -8.53 -13.78
C GLY A 183 -4.81 -7.41 -13.95
N LEU A 184 -6.08 -7.76 -13.79
CA LEU A 184 -7.22 -6.85 -13.84
C LEU A 184 -7.95 -6.84 -12.50
N GLN A 185 -8.22 -5.65 -11.98
CA GLN A 185 -9.02 -5.45 -10.77
C GLN A 185 -10.20 -4.51 -11.07
N LEU A 186 -11.36 -4.84 -10.54
CA LEU A 186 -12.52 -3.97 -10.49
C LEU A 186 -12.76 -3.57 -9.05
N ARG A 187 -12.60 -2.28 -8.74
CA ARG A 187 -12.78 -1.76 -7.39
C ARG A 187 -13.76 -0.60 -7.34
N GLY A 188 -14.31 -0.36 -6.16
CA GLY A 188 -15.28 0.70 -5.97
C GLY A 188 -15.92 0.68 -4.60
N GLY A 189 -17.04 1.38 -4.47
CA GLY A 189 -17.81 1.43 -3.24
C GLY A 189 -19.10 2.19 -3.43
N PHE A 190 -20.09 1.91 -2.59
CA PHE A 190 -21.42 2.53 -2.70
C PHE A 190 -22.06 2.72 -1.31
N PRO A 191 -22.88 3.76 -1.13
CA PRO A 191 -23.65 3.95 0.08
C PRO A 191 -24.90 3.05 0.08
N LEU A 192 -25.16 2.38 1.20
CA LEU A 192 -26.36 1.58 1.44
C LEU A 192 -27.04 2.05 2.74
N SER A 193 -27.97 3.00 2.63
CA SER A 193 -28.86 3.45 3.73
C SER A 193 -28.16 3.66 5.09
N GLY A 194 -27.10 4.49 5.12
CA GLY A 194 -26.35 4.80 6.34
C GLY A 194 -25.11 3.94 6.57
N VAL A 195 -24.98 2.82 5.85
CA VAL A 195 -23.77 2.01 5.75
C VAL A 195 -23.01 2.42 4.48
N LYS A 196 -21.68 2.37 4.48
CA LYS A 196 -20.88 2.44 3.25
C LYS A 196 -20.25 1.08 2.99
N LEU A 197 -20.19 0.69 1.72
CA LEU A 197 -19.52 -0.52 1.29
C LEU A 197 -18.37 -0.14 0.36
N ASN A 198 -17.25 -0.84 0.46
CA ASN A 198 -16.18 -0.82 -0.53
C ASN A 198 -15.91 -2.26 -1.00
N TYR A 199 -15.41 -2.41 -2.21
CA TYR A 199 -15.05 -3.71 -2.75
C TYR A 199 -13.88 -3.59 -3.72
N ALA A 200 -13.14 -4.68 -3.85
CA ALA A 200 -12.14 -4.91 -4.89
C ALA A 200 -12.22 -6.38 -5.28
N LEU A 201 -12.37 -6.66 -6.57
CA LEU A 201 -12.38 -8.02 -7.13
C LEU A 201 -11.31 -8.06 -8.22
N TYR A 202 -10.55 -9.14 -8.31
CA TYR A 202 -9.49 -9.24 -9.29
C TYR A 202 -9.37 -10.63 -9.91
N VAL A 203 -8.72 -10.64 -11.06
CA VAL A 203 -8.15 -11.81 -11.71
C VAL A 203 -6.71 -11.48 -12.10
N GLY A 204 -5.77 -12.36 -11.80
CA GLY A 204 -4.35 -12.13 -12.05
C GLY A 204 -3.58 -13.41 -12.30
N ASN A 205 -2.27 -13.23 -12.49
CA ASN A 205 -1.34 -14.32 -12.79
C ASN A 205 -1.14 -15.24 -11.58
N GLY A 206 -1.30 -14.73 -10.36
CA GLY A 206 -1.13 -15.51 -9.14
C GLY A 206 0.31 -15.50 -8.60
N PRO A 207 0.52 -16.16 -7.45
CA PRO A 207 1.83 -16.25 -6.83
C PRO A 207 2.68 -17.37 -7.43
N GLU A 208 3.98 -17.29 -7.16
CA GLU A 208 4.91 -18.40 -7.33
C GLU A 208 5.26 -18.99 -5.97
N LEU A 209 5.74 -20.23 -5.94
CA LEU A 209 6.13 -20.93 -4.72
C LEU A 209 7.63 -21.16 -4.69
N ASN A 210 8.22 -21.04 -3.50
CA ASN A 210 9.59 -21.43 -3.23
C ASN A 210 9.60 -22.70 -2.39
N ALA A 211 10.49 -23.62 -2.76
CA ALA A 211 10.76 -24.83 -2.01
C ALA A 211 12.21 -24.84 -1.56
N GLU A 212 12.49 -25.49 -0.43
CA GLU A 212 13.83 -25.71 0.09
C GLU A 212 14.12 -27.22 0.20
N THR A 213 15.40 -27.59 0.13
CA THR A 213 15.87 -28.93 0.48
C THR A 213 17.14 -28.91 1.32
N GLY A 214 17.05 -29.41 2.56
CA GLY A 214 18.18 -29.49 3.48
C GLY A 214 19.06 -30.74 3.32
N ASP A 215 18.51 -31.87 2.82
CA ASP A 215 19.24 -33.14 2.70
C ASP A 215 19.19 -33.77 1.30
N GLN A 216 18.66 -33.04 0.31
CA GLN A 216 18.46 -33.46 -1.09
C GLN A 216 17.49 -34.64 -1.27
N ILE A 217 16.77 -35.05 -0.21
CA ILE A 217 15.86 -36.19 -0.22
C ILE A 217 14.43 -35.74 0.06
N GLU A 218 14.24 -34.83 1.01
CA GLU A 218 12.93 -34.26 1.35
C GLU A 218 12.86 -32.78 0.94
N PHE A 219 11.68 -32.36 0.48
CA PHE A 219 11.38 -31.01 0.01
C PHE A 219 10.23 -30.43 0.81
N GLU A 220 10.36 -29.18 1.20
CA GLU A 220 9.32 -28.45 1.91
C GLU A 220 9.00 -27.15 1.18
N LEU A 221 7.76 -26.70 1.30
CA LEU A 221 7.38 -25.38 0.78
C LEU A 221 7.84 -24.34 1.79
N GLU A 222 8.71 -23.44 1.34
CA GLU A 222 9.31 -22.40 2.19
C GLU A 222 8.42 -21.16 2.24
N GLY A 223 7.98 -20.71 1.06
CA GLY A 223 7.30 -19.43 0.92
C GLY A 223 6.32 -19.36 -0.23
N VAL A 224 5.41 -18.40 -0.10
CA VAL A 224 4.51 -17.97 -1.17
C VAL A 224 4.96 -16.59 -1.65
N ARG A 225 5.60 -16.56 -2.81
CA ARG A 225 5.98 -15.30 -3.47
C ARG A 225 4.77 -14.72 -4.16
N ALA A 226 4.20 -13.69 -3.56
CA ALA A 226 2.98 -13.05 -4.05
C ALA A 226 3.24 -11.60 -4.51
N GLU A 227 4.36 -11.36 -5.18
CA GLU A 227 4.86 -10.04 -5.57
C GLU A 227 4.39 -9.58 -6.97
N GLY A 228 3.32 -10.18 -7.49
CA GLY A 228 2.71 -9.80 -8.76
C GLY A 228 3.59 -10.07 -9.97
N PHE A 229 3.85 -11.35 -10.26
CA PHE A 229 4.69 -11.77 -11.38
C PHE A 229 4.12 -11.36 -12.74
N GLY A 230 5.01 -10.98 -13.67
CA GLY A 230 4.63 -10.64 -15.05
C GLY A 230 4.30 -11.85 -15.93
N ALA A 231 4.69 -13.05 -15.50
CA ALA A 231 4.39 -14.31 -16.16
C ALA A 231 3.29 -15.07 -15.40
N ASP A 232 2.45 -15.78 -16.15
CA ASP A 232 1.56 -16.82 -15.64
C ASP A 232 2.20 -18.17 -15.98
N ASN A 233 3.00 -18.68 -15.05
CA ASN A 233 3.84 -19.86 -15.28
C ASN A 233 3.07 -21.18 -15.27
N ASP A 234 1.83 -21.20 -14.77
CA ASP A 234 0.98 -22.39 -14.75
C ASP A 234 -0.22 -22.32 -15.72
N SER A 235 -0.43 -21.16 -16.34
CA SER A 235 -1.57 -20.84 -17.20
C SER A 235 -2.92 -20.96 -16.49
N LYS A 236 -2.97 -20.71 -15.18
CA LYS A 236 -4.15 -20.81 -14.32
C LYS A 236 -4.31 -19.51 -13.51
N PRO A 237 -5.30 -18.68 -13.88
CA PRO A 237 -5.48 -17.41 -13.18
C PRO A 237 -5.91 -17.61 -11.72
N VAL A 238 -5.45 -16.70 -10.88
CA VAL A 238 -5.95 -16.53 -9.51
C VAL A 238 -7.08 -15.51 -9.50
N TYR A 239 -8.15 -15.82 -8.78
CA TYR A 239 -9.28 -14.93 -8.56
C TYR A 239 -9.33 -14.55 -7.08
N GLY A 240 -9.54 -13.28 -6.78
CA GLY A 240 -9.66 -12.86 -5.40
C GLY A 240 -10.36 -11.53 -5.21
N GLY A 241 -10.46 -11.11 -3.97
CA GLY A 241 -11.04 -9.82 -3.65
C GLY A 241 -11.28 -9.58 -2.17
N ARG A 242 -11.79 -8.40 -1.89
CA ARG A 242 -12.16 -7.93 -0.56
C ARG A 242 -13.47 -7.15 -0.61
N ILE A 243 -14.28 -7.30 0.43
CA ILE A 243 -15.46 -6.48 0.70
C ILE A 243 -15.27 -5.83 2.07
N GLY A 244 -15.31 -4.51 2.13
CA GLY A 244 -15.30 -3.72 3.35
C GLY A 244 -16.66 -3.10 3.66
N ILE A 245 -17.04 -3.15 4.94
CA ILE A 245 -18.32 -2.64 5.45
C ILE A 245 -18.03 -1.58 6.50
N LEU A 246 -18.57 -0.38 6.29
CA LEU A 246 -18.52 0.72 7.25
C LEU A 246 -19.92 0.96 7.82
N PRO A 247 -20.32 0.25 8.90
CA PRO A 247 -21.63 0.42 9.51
C PRO A 247 -21.79 1.80 10.15
N ILE A 248 -20.69 2.41 10.58
CA ILE A 248 -20.58 3.80 11.03
C ILE A 248 -19.27 4.39 10.46
N PRO A 249 -19.15 5.71 10.32
CA PRO A 249 -17.92 6.32 9.77
C PRO A 249 -16.64 5.96 10.52
N ALA A 250 -16.75 5.59 11.80
CA ALA A 250 -15.64 5.29 12.70
C ALA A 250 -15.15 3.83 12.65
N LEU A 251 -15.85 2.92 11.96
CA LEU A 251 -15.57 1.49 11.96
C LEU A 251 -15.62 0.96 10.53
N GLU A 252 -14.58 0.24 10.11
CA GLU A 252 -14.55 -0.60 8.93
C GLU A 252 -14.29 -2.05 9.35
N ILE A 253 -14.98 -2.99 8.71
CA ILE A 253 -14.77 -4.44 8.83
C ILE A 253 -14.62 -4.99 7.41
N GLY A 254 -13.52 -5.66 7.14
CA GLY A 254 -13.22 -6.27 5.85
C GLY A 254 -13.23 -7.79 5.91
N PHE A 255 -13.66 -8.41 4.82
CA PHE A 255 -13.47 -9.83 4.54
C PHE A 255 -12.83 -9.97 3.17
N SER A 256 -11.81 -10.79 3.06
CA SER A 256 -11.05 -11.01 1.85
C SER A 256 -10.79 -12.49 1.60
N GLY A 257 -10.51 -12.82 0.35
CA GLY A 257 -10.01 -14.14 -0.01
C GLY A 257 -9.62 -14.24 -1.48
N ALA A 258 -8.86 -15.29 -1.79
CA ALA A 258 -8.45 -15.63 -3.14
C ALA A 258 -8.43 -17.15 -3.32
N THR A 259 -8.55 -17.59 -4.56
CA THR A 259 -8.46 -19.00 -4.95
C THR A 259 -7.91 -19.11 -6.36
N GLY A 260 -7.10 -20.12 -6.61
CA GLY A 260 -6.51 -20.38 -7.91
C GLY A 260 -5.44 -21.46 -7.83
N LYS A 261 -4.34 -21.25 -8.56
CA LYS A 261 -3.20 -22.16 -8.58
C LYS A 261 -1.90 -21.40 -8.36
N ALA A 262 -0.89 -22.14 -7.94
CA ALA A 262 0.48 -21.68 -7.81
C ALA A 262 1.43 -22.83 -8.12
N THR A 263 2.60 -22.51 -8.67
CA THR A 263 3.62 -23.50 -9.05
C THR A 263 4.94 -23.19 -8.37
N VAL A 264 5.69 -24.25 -8.03
CA VAL A 264 7.07 -24.11 -7.57
C VAL A 264 7.95 -23.78 -8.76
N THR A 265 8.59 -22.62 -8.70
CA THR A 265 9.45 -22.09 -9.76
C THR A 265 10.88 -21.88 -9.29
N GLU A 266 11.12 -21.88 -7.97
CA GLU A 266 12.46 -21.86 -7.38
C GLU A 266 12.61 -22.97 -6.34
N LEU A 267 13.76 -23.63 -6.39
CA LEU A 267 14.21 -24.59 -5.40
C LEU A 267 15.58 -24.15 -4.87
N GLU A 268 15.61 -23.88 -3.57
CA GLU A 268 16.81 -23.47 -2.83
C GLU A 268 17.48 -24.69 -2.18
N ASP A 269 18.79 -24.63 -2.05
CA ASP A 269 19.59 -25.61 -1.33
C ASP A 269 20.51 -24.92 -0.29
N ASP A 270 20.86 -25.66 0.76
CA ASP A 270 21.77 -25.17 1.82
C ASP A 270 23.20 -24.89 1.30
N SER A 271 23.49 -25.16 0.02
CA SER A 271 24.81 -24.98 -0.57
C SER A 271 25.13 -23.51 -0.88
N GLY A 272 24.15 -22.61 -0.79
CA GLY A 272 24.30 -21.20 -1.17
C GLY A 272 24.50 -20.99 -2.67
N ASN A 273 24.07 -21.95 -3.49
CA ASN A 273 24.03 -21.80 -4.94
C ASN A 273 22.79 -20.99 -5.36
N PRO A 274 22.79 -20.38 -6.55
CA PRO A 274 21.57 -19.79 -7.09
C PRO A 274 20.43 -20.82 -7.14
N PRO A 275 19.18 -20.43 -6.81
CA PRO A 275 18.04 -21.34 -6.83
C PRO A 275 17.89 -22.02 -8.20
N LEU A 276 17.48 -23.29 -8.20
CA LEU A 276 17.14 -23.99 -9.41
C LEU A 276 15.77 -23.50 -9.91
N VAL A 277 15.73 -23.01 -11.15
CA VAL A 277 14.46 -22.62 -11.80
C VAL A 277 13.71 -23.87 -12.26
N LEU A 278 12.45 -23.98 -11.87
CA LEU A 278 11.59 -25.13 -12.08
C LEU A 278 10.30 -24.78 -12.82
N ASP A 279 9.65 -25.82 -13.36
CA ASP A 279 8.30 -25.78 -13.96
C ASP A 279 7.54 -27.01 -13.44
N GLU A 280 7.10 -26.91 -12.19
CA GLU A 280 6.48 -28.03 -11.46
C GLU A 280 4.95 -28.06 -11.65
N THR A 281 4.31 -29.08 -11.10
CA THR A 281 2.85 -29.21 -11.19
C THR A 281 2.17 -28.14 -10.34
N ALA A 282 1.20 -27.45 -10.93
CA ALA A 282 0.37 -26.46 -10.26
C ALA A 282 -0.42 -27.04 -9.08
N ARG A 283 -0.33 -26.38 -7.92
CA ARG A 283 -0.97 -26.74 -6.65
C ARG A 283 -2.17 -25.82 -6.38
N ASP A 284 -3.15 -26.31 -5.61
CA ASP A 284 -4.24 -25.44 -5.14
C ASP A 284 -3.68 -24.30 -4.31
N TYR A 285 -4.19 -23.08 -4.52
CA TYR A 285 -3.81 -21.88 -3.77
C TYR A 285 -5.07 -21.20 -3.25
N ASP A 286 -5.18 -21.03 -1.94
CA ASP A 286 -6.32 -20.36 -1.30
C ASP A 286 -5.86 -19.37 -0.22
N VAL A 287 -6.52 -18.21 -0.15
CA VAL A 287 -6.28 -17.19 0.88
C VAL A 287 -7.60 -16.81 1.53
N TYR A 288 -7.59 -16.64 2.84
CA TYR A 288 -8.73 -16.18 3.63
C TYR A 288 -8.28 -15.08 4.58
N GLY A 289 -9.02 -13.97 4.63
CA GLY A 289 -8.67 -12.86 5.50
C GLY A 289 -9.86 -12.12 6.09
N ALA A 290 -9.63 -11.50 7.24
CA ALA A 290 -10.57 -10.61 7.89
C ALA A 290 -9.81 -9.47 8.57
N ASP A 291 -10.35 -8.25 8.46
CA ASP A 291 -9.71 -7.06 9.02
C ASP A 291 -10.72 -6.14 9.68
N PHE A 292 -10.25 -5.28 10.57
CA PHE A 292 -11.05 -4.20 11.11
C PHE A 292 -10.20 -2.97 11.39
N ASN A 293 -10.83 -1.80 11.27
CA ASN A 293 -10.22 -0.53 11.64
C ASN A 293 -11.28 0.34 12.35
N PHE A 294 -10.96 0.74 13.57
CA PHE A 294 -11.80 1.55 14.43
C PHE A 294 -11.03 2.81 14.86
N PHE A 295 -11.66 3.97 14.74
CA PHE A 295 -11.09 5.22 15.26
C PHE A 295 -12.10 5.99 16.09
N TYR A 296 -11.65 6.48 17.23
CA TYR A 296 -12.42 7.35 18.10
C TYR A 296 -11.55 8.46 18.66
N ARG A 297 -11.74 9.69 18.15
CA ARG A 297 -10.97 10.88 18.52
C ARG A 297 -9.46 10.67 18.27
N ALA A 298 -8.69 10.47 19.33
CA ALA A 298 -7.24 10.30 19.29
C ALA A 298 -6.81 8.83 19.45
N PHE A 299 -7.77 7.92 19.60
CA PHE A 299 -7.54 6.49 19.75
C PHE A 299 -7.87 5.76 18.46
N HIS A 300 -6.98 4.90 17.99
CA HIS A 300 -7.16 4.05 16.84
C HIS A 300 -6.91 2.60 17.25
N LEU A 301 -7.75 1.68 16.81
CA LEU A 301 -7.60 0.25 17.00
C LEU A 301 -7.81 -0.43 15.66
N ARG A 302 -6.92 -1.34 15.30
CA ARG A 302 -7.03 -2.13 14.06
C ARG A 302 -6.50 -3.52 14.26
N GLY A 303 -6.87 -4.41 13.35
CA GLY A 303 -6.28 -5.73 13.27
C GLY A 303 -6.62 -6.39 11.97
N GLU A 304 -5.87 -7.42 11.66
CA GLU A 304 -5.97 -8.18 10.43
C GLU A 304 -5.55 -9.61 10.71
N TYR A 305 -6.29 -10.55 10.13
CA TYR A 305 -6.03 -11.98 10.11
C TYR A 305 -5.93 -12.40 8.65
N VAL A 306 -4.95 -13.21 8.31
CA VAL A 306 -4.79 -13.80 6.99
C VAL A 306 -4.26 -15.22 7.11
N LYS A 307 -4.81 -16.10 6.28
CA LYS A 307 -4.35 -17.47 6.13
C LYS A 307 -4.20 -17.80 4.66
N THR A 308 -3.03 -18.30 4.30
CA THR A 308 -2.70 -18.78 2.97
C THR A 308 -2.47 -20.29 3.03
N LYS A 309 -3.01 -21.02 2.05
CA LYS A 309 -2.90 -22.47 1.94
C LYS A 309 -2.45 -22.85 0.54
N VAL A 310 -1.53 -23.81 0.49
CA VAL A 310 -1.06 -24.44 -0.74
C VAL A 310 -1.34 -25.94 -0.65
N GLY A 311 -1.91 -26.52 -1.70
CA GLY A 311 -2.24 -27.95 -1.78
C GLY A 311 -1.02 -28.87 -1.90
N ASP A 312 -1.25 -30.17 -1.76
CA ASP A 312 -0.22 -31.20 -1.94
C ASP A 312 0.15 -31.39 -3.42
N ALA A 313 1.35 -31.90 -3.66
CA ALA A 313 1.76 -32.44 -4.96
C ALA A 313 2.34 -33.84 -4.79
N ASN A 314 1.77 -34.82 -5.52
CA ASN A 314 2.16 -36.22 -5.44
C ASN A 314 3.20 -36.62 -6.50
N THR A 315 3.60 -35.69 -7.36
CA THR A 315 4.52 -35.90 -8.49
C THR A 315 5.34 -34.62 -8.73
N GLY A 316 6.52 -34.77 -9.32
CA GLY A 316 7.44 -33.65 -9.53
C GLY A 316 8.68 -33.81 -8.67
N VAL A 317 9.70 -32.98 -8.93
CA VAL A 317 10.91 -32.97 -8.09
C VAL A 317 10.55 -32.49 -6.68
N THR A 318 9.61 -31.56 -6.57
CA THR A 318 9.23 -30.91 -5.31
C THR A 318 8.04 -31.56 -4.62
N ALA A 319 7.68 -32.80 -5.00
CA ALA A 319 6.51 -33.49 -4.46
C ALA A 319 6.54 -33.50 -2.92
N SER A 320 5.54 -32.86 -2.33
CA SER A 320 5.43 -32.65 -0.88
C SER A 320 3.95 -32.50 -0.49
N ASP A 321 3.68 -32.64 0.80
CA ASP A 321 2.39 -32.28 1.36
C ASP A 321 2.12 -30.78 1.16
N GLY A 322 0.85 -30.38 1.30
CA GLY A 322 0.48 -28.97 1.28
C GLY A 322 1.05 -28.21 2.49
N ALA A 323 1.06 -26.88 2.39
CA ALA A 323 1.57 -26.00 3.42
C ALA A 323 0.57 -24.89 3.76
N GLU A 324 0.64 -24.36 4.97
CA GLU A 324 -0.21 -23.27 5.43
C GLU A 324 0.63 -22.20 6.11
N TRP A 325 0.31 -20.94 5.84
CA TRP A 325 0.86 -19.78 6.54
C TRP A 325 -0.31 -19.02 7.16
N ASN A 326 -0.17 -18.61 8.41
CA ASN A 326 -1.23 -18.00 9.20
C ASN A 326 -0.66 -16.82 9.98
N SER A 327 -1.19 -15.62 9.77
CA SER A 327 -0.75 -14.45 10.52
C SER A 327 -1.91 -13.60 10.98
N TRP A 328 -1.79 -13.04 12.18
CA TRP A 328 -2.66 -11.96 12.61
C TRP A 328 -1.96 -10.94 13.49
N TYR A 329 -2.49 -9.72 13.49
CA TYR A 329 -2.09 -8.70 14.45
C TYR A 329 -3.28 -7.89 14.95
N THR A 330 -3.10 -7.28 16.12
CA THR A 330 -3.96 -6.21 16.62
C THR A 330 -3.09 -5.07 17.13
N GLN A 331 -3.39 -3.85 16.70
CA GLN A 331 -2.63 -2.66 17.04
C GLN A 331 -3.54 -1.55 17.56
N ALA A 332 -3.19 -1.00 18.72
CA ALA A 332 -3.79 0.18 19.30
C ALA A 332 -2.81 1.36 19.23
N SER A 333 -3.28 2.55 18.86
CA SER A 333 -2.52 3.78 19.01
C SER A 333 -3.34 4.86 19.72
N TRP A 334 -2.65 5.70 20.49
CA TRP A 334 -3.25 6.80 21.23
C TRP A 334 -2.38 8.05 21.11
N ARG A 335 -2.92 9.10 20.48
CA ARG A 335 -2.29 10.42 20.45
C ARG A 335 -2.61 11.23 21.71
N PHE A 336 -1.58 11.65 22.44
CA PHE A 336 -1.75 12.42 23.68
C PHE A 336 -2.04 13.89 23.36
N LEU A 337 -3.30 14.24 23.12
CA LEU A 337 -3.67 15.64 22.81
C LEU A 337 -3.50 16.56 24.04
N PRO A 338 -3.04 17.81 23.87
CA PRO A 338 -2.68 18.49 22.60
C PRO A 338 -1.21 18.30 22.18
N THR A 339 -0.49 17.34 22.75
CA THR A 339 0.93 17.08 22.44
C THR A 339 1.11 16.42 21.06
N LYS A 340 2.38 16.27 20.65
CA LYS A 340 2.80 15.61 19.42
C LYS A 340 3.18 14.14 19.61
N TRP A 341 2.99 13.59 20.81
CA TRP A 341 3.32 12.21 21.12
C TRP A 341 2.15 11.27 20.83
N GLU A 342 2.46 10.10 20.29
CA GLU A 342 1.53 8.99 20.04
C GLU A 342 2.15 7.69 20.56
N ALA A 343 1.46 7.03 21.50
CA ALA A 343 1.85 5.70 21.96
C ALA A 343 1.19 4.64 21.07
N VAL A 344 1.89 3.54 20.83
CA VAL A 344 1.45 2.44 19.98
C VAL A 344 1.77 1.12 20.67
N LEU A 345 0.85 0.16 20.58
CA LEU A 345 1.05 -1.20 21.05
C LEU A 345 0.51 -2.14 19.99
N ARG A 346 1.32 -3.11 19.56
CA ARG A 346 0.91 -4.18 18.64
C ARG A 346 1.22 -5.53 19.26
N TYR A 347 0.28 -6.45 19.16
CA TYR A 347 0.54 -7.88 19.30
C TYR A 347 0.36 -8.54 17.95
N ALA A 348 1.24 -9.48 17.60
CA ALA A 348 1.16 -10.28 16.39
C ALA A 348 1.57 -11.73 16.65
N ASP A 349 1.03 -12.64 15.85
CA ASP A 349 1.29 -14.08 15.90
C ASP A 349 1.33 -14.58 14.45
N PHE A 350 2.47 -15.13 14.06
CA PHE A 350 2.72 -15.68 12.74
C PHE A 350 3.17 -17.14 12.88
N GLU A 351 2.49 -18.00 12.13
CA GLU A 351 2.82 -19.41 11.94
C GLU A 351 3.13 -19.60 10.45
N SER A 352 4.32 -20.11 10.13
CA SER A 352 4.77 -20.42 8.77
C SER A 352 4.62 -21.91 8.45
N ALA A 353 4.96 -22.29 7.21
CA ALA A 353 5.00 -23.69 6.81
C ALA A 353 6.10 -24.47 7.56
N ASN A 354 7.23 -23.82 7.83
CA ASN A 354 8.29 -24.29 8.71
C ASN A 354 8.19 -23.60 10.09
N THR A 355 8.74 -24.20 11.13
CA THR A 355 8.69 -23.59 12.48
C THR A 355 9.77 -22.54 12.71
N ILE A 356 10.77 -22.43 11.84
CA ILE A 356 11.91 -21.51 12.03
C ILE A 356 11.50 -20.04 11.89
N SER A 357 10.47 -19.76 11.09
CA SER A 357 9.92 -18.43 10.88
C SER A 357 8.69 -18.12 11.76
N ASP A 358 8.25 -19.07 12.61
CA ASP A 358 7.16 -18.83 13.56
C ASP A 358 7.56 -17.71 14.53
N GLN A 359 6.66 -16.75 14.72
CA GLN A 359 6.96 -15.58 15.53
C GLN A 359 5.74 -14.99 16.24
N LYS A 360 5.84 -14.89 17.56
CA LYS A 360 4.98 -14.04 18.39
C LYS A 360 5.71 -12.76 18.73
N GLN A 361 5.02 -11.64 18.60
CA GLN A 361 5.62 -10.33 18.80
C GLN A 361 4.74 -9.40 19.62
N TRP A 362 5.33 -8.82 20.67
CA TRP A 362 4.83 -7.58 21.27
C TRP A 362 5.69 -6.40 20.83
N ALA A 363 5.11 -5.45 20.09
CA ALA A 363 5.79 -4.21 19.72
C ALA A 363 5.22 -3.02 20.50
N ILE A 364 6.09 -2.32 21.23
CA ILE A 364 5.76 -1.11 21.98
C ILE A 364 6.41 0.09 21.29
N GLY A 365 5.60 1.00 20.79
CA GLY A 365 6.03 2.16 20.03
C GLY A 365 5.73 3.49 20.75
N LEU A 366 6.65 4.45 20.60
CA LEU A 366 6.42 5.86 20.92
C LEU A 366 6.82 6.73 19.73
N ASN A 367 5.85 7.43 19.16
CA ASN A 367 6.02 8.28 18.00
C ASN A 367 5.98 9.76 18.39
N TYR A 368 6.87 10.55 17.80
CA TYR A 368 6.84 12.01 17.86
C TYR A 368 6.51 12.59 16.48
N LEU A 369 5.34 13.21 16.36
CA LEU A 369 4.83 13.75 15.11
C LEU A 369 5.31 15.20 14.94
N PHE A 370 6.39 15.42 14.19
CA PHE A 370 6.82 16.77 13.79
C PHE A 370 5.71 17.45 12.97
N ALA A 371 5.15 16.70 12.02
CA ALA A 371 3.96 16.98 11.23
C ALA A 371 3.12 15.68 11.08
N ASN A 372 1.98 15.74 10.39
CA ASN A 372 1.16 14.53 10.17
C ASN A 372 1.85 13.53 9.21
N ASN A 373 2.77 14.00 8.37
CA ASN A 373 3.52 13.25 7.37
C ASN A 373 5.02 13.16 7.69
N PHE A 374 5.47 13.65 8.85
CA PHE A 374 6.87 13.57 9.26
C PHE A 374 6.97 13.25 10.74
N MET A 375 7.57 12.10 11.06
CA MET A 375 7.64 11.59 12.44
C MET A 375 8.94 10.86 12.75
N ALA A 376 9.34 10.93 14.01
CA ALA A 376 10.29 9.99 14.59
C ALA A 376 9.51 8.88 15.31
N LYS A 377 9.95 7.63 15.16
CA LYS A 377 9.40 6.46 15.85
C LYS A 377 10.48 5.80 16.68
N PHE A 378 10.10 5.32 17.85
CA PHE A 378 10.95 4.49 18.70
C PHE A 378 10.14 3.26 19.07
N THR A 379 10.59 2.09 18.63
CA THR A 379 9.91 0.80 18.83
C THR A 379 10.83 -0.14 19.56
N TYR A 380 10.30 -0.83 20.56
CA TYR A 380 10.92 -2.04 21.09
C TYR A 380 10.01 -3.23 20.78
N GLU A 381 10.59 -4.30 20.25
CA GLU A 381 9.92 -5.54 19.88
C GLU A 381 10.43 -6.65 20.78
N PHE A 382 9.49 -7.27 21.50
CA PHE A 382 9.71 -8.52 22.21
C PHE A 382 9.28 -9.64 21.28
N ASN A 383 10.24 -10.45 20.85
CA ASN A 383 10.04 -11.51 19.88
C ASN A 383 10.19 -12.88 20.57
N ASP A 384 9.37 -13.84 20.15
CA ASP A 384 9.33 -15.21 20.68
C ASP A 384 9.10 -16.14 19.49
N GLY A 385 10.16 -16.84 19.09
CA GLY A 385 10.19 -17.69 17.90
C GLY A 385 11.04 -18.94 18.14
N GLU A 386 11.49 -19.60 17.06
CA GLU A 386 12.43 -20.72 17.21
C GLU A 386 13.75 -20.22 17.80
N LYS A 387 14.25 -20.91 18.82
CA LYS A 387 15.43 -20.48 19.55
C LYS A 387 16.64 -20.32 18.62
N ASP A 388 17.41 -19.24 18.83
CA ASP A 388 18.62 -18.91 18.06
C ASP A 388 18.31 -18.55 16.57
N SER A 389 17.04 -18.30 16.22
CA SER A 389 16.61 -17.76 14.92
C SER A 389 16.41 -16.24 14.96
N VAL A 390 16.33 -15.60 13.78
CA VAL A 390 15.95 -14.18 13.66
C VAL A 390 14.57 -13.89 14.25
N ALA A 391 13.67 -14.89 14.23
CA ALA A 391 12.32 -14.76 14.77
C ALA A 391 12.28 -14.65 16.31
N ASP A 392 13.33 -15.10 17.01
CA ASP A 392 13.46 -15.05 18.48
C ASP A 392 14.22 -13.80 18.98
N SER A 393 14.85 -13.02 18.09
CA SER A 393 15.71 -11.91 18.50
C SER A 393 14.90 -10.66 18.83
N ASP A 394 14.99 -10.19 20.08
CA ASP A 394 14.43 -8.90 20.51
C ASP A 394 15.10 -7.73 19.77
N ARG A 395 14.32 -6.68 19.44
CA ARG A 395 14.82 -5.56 18.63
C ARG A 395 14.42 -4.20 19.17
N PHE A 396 15.36 -3.26 19.13
CA PHE A 396 15.09 -1.84 19.20
C PHE A 396 15.21 -1.20 17.82
N LEU A 397 14.17 -0.48 17.40
CA LEU A 397 14.13 0.25 16.15
C LEU A 397 13.89 1.73 16.40
N SER A 398 14.66 2.59 15.75
CA SER A 398 14.33 4.01 15.65
C SER A 398 14.29 4.45 14.19
N GLN A 399 13.18 5.07 13.79
CA GLN A 399 12.90 5.43 12.39
C GLN A 399 12.59 6.92 12.27
N LEU A 400 13.13 7.58 11.24
CA LEU A 400 12.62 8.87 10.76
C LEU A 400 11.85 8.63 9.47
N ALA A 401 10.52 8.75 9.52
CA ALA A 401 9.65 8.51 8.37
C ALA A 401 9.03 9.81 7.85
N TYR A 402 9.09 10.01 6.54
CA TYR A 402 8.62 11.20 5.85
C TYR A 402 7.80 10.85 4.61
N GLY A 403 6.51 11.18 4.60
CA GLY A 403 5.66 11.20 3.41
C GLY A 403 5.63 12.58 2.77
N PHE A 404 5.74 12.68 1.44
CA PHE A 404 5.81 13.95 0.72
C PHE A 404 4.78 14.09 -0.39
#